data_AF-A0A962M466-F1
#
_entry.id   AF-A0A962M466-F1
#
_cell.length_a   1.000
_cell.length_b   1.000
_cell.length_c   1.000
_cell.angle_alpha   90.00
_cell.angle_beta   90.00
_cell.angle_gamma   90.00
#
_symmetry.space_group_name_H-M   'P 1'
#
loop_
_entity.id
_entity.type
_entity.pdbx_description
1 polymer ?
#
loop_
_entity_poly.entity_id
_entity_poly.type
_entity_poly.pdbx_seq_one_letter_code
_entity_poly.pdbx_strand_id
1 'polypeptide(L)'
;MSIPNSVMESVVEKLRFSTKPITKKAACEMLGIAYNTARLDKLINEFLEEKERKANKAKANKGKPASDYEITTIIEQYLDNEPVSQIADRLCRSTTFVKNILIGCGIPTKDANASYFNPQLLPLEMLQENLLEGSIVFSARHQEIGTVKRIAKTAEGTAYWVYLASEQNVALMWYDILPLDGLIKKYNLKLHTSSGLNAREILSQTLIKAFKNEKQ
;
A
#
# COMPACT_ATOMS: atom_id res chain seq x y z
N MET A 1 -1.73 23.76 10.64
CA MET A 1 -0.49 23.23 11.24
C MET A 1 -0.89 21.99 12.03
N SER A 2 -0.51 20.80 11.57
CA SER A 2 -0.82 19.54 12.26
C SER A 2 0.18 19.34 13.39
N ILE A 3 -0.29 19.13 14.62
CA ILE A 3 0.59 18.91 15.77
C ILE A 3 1.09 17.47 15.70
N PRO A 4 2.41 17.20 15.74
CA PRO A 4 2.93 15.85 15.74
C PRO A 4 2.45 15.07 16.97
N ASN A 5 2.04 13.81 16.78
CA ASN A 5 1.57 12.95 17.87
C ASN A 5 2.60 12.82 19.00
N SER A 6 3.90 12.77 18.68
CA SER A 6 4.98 12.68 19.67
C SER A 6 5.01 13.88 20.62
N VAL A 7 4.75 15.09 20.11
CA VAL A 7 4.69 16.31 20.92
C VAL A 7 3.45 16.27 21.81
N MET A 8 2.31 15.85 21.26
CA MET A 8 1.07 15.70 22.04
C MET A 8 1.23 14.66 23.17
N GLU A 9 1.87 13.53 22.91
CA GLU A 9 2.17 12.51 23.93
C GLU A 9 3.03 13.08 25.06
N SER A 10 4.11 13.78 24.72
CA SER A 10 4.99 14.39 25.73
C SER A 10 4.24 15.42 26.58
N VAL A 11 3.38 16.23 25.97
CA VAL A 11 2.57 17.23 26.68
C VAL A 11 1.57 16.56 27.61
N VAL A 12 0.87 15.53 27.15
CA VAL A 12 -0.10 14.77 27.96
C VAL A 12 0.58 14.10 29.16
N GLU A 13 1.73 13.46 28.93
CA GLU A 13 2.54 12.83 29.99
C GLU A 13 2.97 13.85 31.05
N LYS A 14 3.57 14.97 30.62
CA LYS A 14 4.06 16.02 31.52
C LYS A 14 2.93 16.77 32.24
N LEU A 15 1.76 16.91 31.64
CA LEU A 15 0.65 17.67 32.21
C LEU A 15 -0.22 16.84 33.15
N ARG A 16 -0.44 15.54 32.87
CA ARG A 16 -1.39 14.70 33.63
C ARG A 16 -0.75 13.59 34.46
N PHE A 17 0.39 13.06 34.02
CA PHE A 17 0.95 11.82 34.59
C PHE A 17 2.31 11.99 35.27
N SER A 18 2.98 13.14 35.07
CA SER A 18 4.26 13.44 35.73
C SER A 18 4.11 13.76 37.21
N THR A 19 5.12 13.40 38.00
CA THR A 19 5.23 13.73 39.44
C THR A 19 5.35 15.25 39.70
N LYS A 20 5.79 16.02 38.69
CA LYS A 20 5.78 17.49 38.70
C LYS A 20 5.06 18.00 37.45
N PRO A 21 3.72 18.10 37.49
CA PRO A 21 2.92 18.53 36.35
C PRO A 21 3.33 19.92 35.85
N ILE A 22 3.44 20.07 34.54
CA ILE A 22 3.63 21.40 33.92
C ILE A 22 2.34 22.22 34.00
N THR A 23 2.44 23.54 33.84
CA THR A 23 1.24 24.40 33.78
C THR A 23 0.54 24.28 32.42
N LYS A 24 -0.77 24.57 32.37
CA LYS A 24 -1.51 24.66 31.09
C LYS A 24 -0.91 25.68 30.13
N LYS A 25 -0.25 26.73 30.65
CA LYS A 25 0.47 27.73 29.85
C LYS A 25 1.70 27.11 29.17
N ALA A 26 2.53 26.42 29.94
CA ALA A 26 3.69 25.70 29.40
C ALA A 26 3.28 24.62 28.39
N ALA A 27 2.16 23.93 28.62
CA ALA A 27 1.61 22.97 27.67
C ALA A 27 1.20 23.62 26.32
N CYS A 28 0.55 24.78 26.36
CA CYS A 28 0.20 25.53 25.14
C CYS A 28 1.46 25.98 24.38
N GLU A 29 2.49 26.45 25.10
CA GLU A 29 3.78 26.85 24.52
C GLU A 29 4.48 25.66 23.85
N MET A 30 4.51 24.49 24.49
CA MET A 30 5.07 23.26 23.91
C MET A 30 4.33 22.80 22.64
N LEU A 31 3.02 23.00 22.58
CA LEU A 31 2.20 22.69 21.41
C LEU A 31 2.28 23.77 20.31
N GLY A 32 2.93 24.90 20.58
CA GLY A 32 2.97 26.05 19.66
C GLY A 32 1.61 26.68 19.42
N ILE A 33 0.68 26.58 20.38
CA ILE A 33 -0.67 27.17 20.28
C ILE A 33 -0.83 28.37 21.21
N ALA A 34 -1.72 29.29 20.84
CA ALA A 34 -2.11 30.37 21.74
C ALA A 34 -2.70 29.83 23.05
N TYR A 35 -2.41 30.50 24.17
CA TYR A 35 -2.90 30.11 25.47
C TYR A 35 -4.44 30.18 25.53
N ASN A 36 -5.07 29.02 25.38
CA ASN A 36 -6.52 28.84 25.46
C ASN A 36 -6.80 27.49 26.12
N THR A 37 -7.29 27.54 27.35
CA THR A 37 -7.50 26.35 28.19
C THR A 37 -8.56 25.42 27.62
N ALA A 38 -9.67 25.94 27.09
CA ALA A 38 -10.73 25.14 26.49
C ALA A 38 -10.26 24.41 25.23
N ARG A 39 -9.49 25.10 24.37
CA ARG A 39 -8.89 24.50 23.18
C ARG A 39 -7.87 23.41 23.54
N LEU A 40 -7.02 23.67 24.53
CA LEU A 40 -6.04 22.70 25.01
C LEU A 40 -6.74 21.44 25.53
N ASP A 41 -7.74 21.59 26.40
CA ASP A 41 -8.46 20.48 27.00
C ASP A 41 -9.18 19.64 25.93
N LYS A 42 -9.80 20.29 24.93
CA LYS A 42 -10.42 19.62 23.78
C LYS A 42 -9.40 18.79 22.98
N LEU A 43 -8.25 19.38 22.62
CA LEU A 43 -7.20 18.67 21.86
C LEU A 43 -6.64 17.46 22.62
N ILE A 44 -6.43 17.60 23.93
CA ILE A 44 -5.94 16.48 24.76
C ILE A 44 -6.98 15.37 24.84
N ASN A 45 -8.25 15.71 25.04
CA ASN A 45 -9.31 14.71 25.14
C ASN A 45 -9.49 13.98 23.80
N GLU A 46 -9.53 14.69 22.67
CA GLU A 46 -9.57 14.08 21.33
C GLU A 46 -8.38 13.14 21.09
N PHE A 47 -7.18 13.53 21.53
CA PHE A 47 -5.99 12.70 21.42
C PHE A 47 -6.07 11.42 22.26
N LEU A 48 -6.52 11.54 23.51
CA LEU A 48 -6.68 10.40 24.42
C LEU A 48 -7.77 9.42 23.93
N GLU A 49 -8.91 9.94 23.48
CA GLU A 49 -10.00 9.15 22.91
C GLU A 49 -9.53 8.38 21.66
N GLU A 50 -8.80 9.05 20.77
CA GLU A 50 -8.24 8.41 19.57
C GLU A 50 -7.20 7.33 19.92
N LYS A 51 -6.35 7.59 20.92
CA LYS A 51 -5.36 6.61 21.42
C LYS A 51 -6.04 5.39 22.04
N GLU A 52 -7.07 5.60 22.85
CA GLU A 52 -7.84 4.52 23.45
C GLU A 52 -8.59 3.71 22.39
N ARG A 53 -9.24 4.38 21.43
CA ARG A 53 -9.93 3.73 20.31
C ARG A 53 -8.99 2.81 19.52
N LYS A 54 -7.78 3.29 19.20
CA LYS A 54 -6.73 2.48 18.55
C LYS A 54 -6.28 1.31 19.42
N ALA A 55 -6.04 1.54 20.70
CA ALA A 55 -5.64 0.48 21.63
C ALA A 55 -6.72 -0.61 21.76
N ASN A 56 -7.99 -0.23 21.82
CA ASN A 56 -9.12 -1.15 21.89
C ASN A 56 -9.26 -1.97 20.60
N LYS A 57 -9.10 -1.34 19.42
CA LYS A 57 -9.05 -2.06 18.15
C LYS A 57 -7.88 -3.04 18.07
N ALA A 58 -6.68 -2.61 18.46
CA ALA A 58 -5.49 -3.46 18.47
C ALA A 58 -5.67 -4.67 19.41
N LYS A 59 -6.25 -4.46 20.60
CA LYS A 59 -6.62 -5.54 21.53
C LYS A 59 -7.63 -6.50 20.91
N ALA A 60 -8.67 -5.97 20.27
CA ALA A 60 -9.70 -6.77 19.61
C ALA A 60 -9.16 -7.56 18.40
N ASN A 61 -8.14 -7.05 17.72
CA ASN A 61 -7.49 -7.69 16.58
C ASN A 61 -6.40 -8.69 16.98
N LYS A 62 -5.93 -8.65 18.24
CA LYS A 62 -4.87 -9.52 18.73
C LYS A 62 -5.28 -10.99 18.63
N GLY A 63 -4.43 -11.80 18.01
CA GLY A 63 -4.66 -13.24 17.83
C GLY A 63 -5.70 -13.60 16.76
N LYS A 64 -6.36 -12.62 16.13
CA LYS A 64 -7.29 -12.89 15.03
C LYS A 64 -6.54 -13.02 13.71
N PRO A 65 -6.95 -13.97 12.84
CA PRO A 65 -6.44 -14.03 11.47
C PRO A 65 -6.78 -12.75 10.69
N ALA A 66 -6.15 -12.59 9.53
CA ALA A 66 -6.50 -11.52 8.61
C ALA A 66 -7.89 -11.76 8.05
N SER A 67 -8.74 -10.74 8.10
CA SER A 67 -9.98 -10.72 7.35
C SER A 67 -9.71 -10.46 5.86
N ASP A 68 -10.63 -10.89 4.99
CA ASP A 68 -10.53 -10.61 3.55
C ASP A 68 -10.41 -9.10 3.26
N TYR A 69 -11.15 -8.28 4.01
CA TYR A 69 -11.06 -6.83 3.92
C TYR A 69 -9.65 -6.31 4.23
N GLU A 70 -9.01 -6.82 5.29
CA GLU A 70 -7.63 -6.44 5.62
C GLU A 70 -6.66 -6.87 4.52
N ILE A 71 -6.81 -8.08 3.97
CA ILE A 71 -5.95 -8.58 2.89
C ILE A 71 -6.07 -7.68 1.64
N THR A 72 -7.30 -7.45 1.17
CA THR A 72 -7.56 -6.58 0.02
C THR A 72 -7.02 -5.17 0.24
N THR A 73 -7.29 -4.58 1.42
CA THR A 73 -6.82 -3.23 1.77
C THR A 73 -5.30 -3.15 1.81
N ILE A 74 -4.63 -4.16 2.38
CA ILE A 74 -3.16 -4.23 2.43
C ILE A 74 -2.59 -4.26 1.02
N ILE A 75 -3.12 -5.12 0.14
CA ILE A 75 -2.62 -5.29 -1.22
C ILE A 75 -2.81 -4.01 -2.04
N GLU A 76 -4.03 -3.47 -2.04
CA GLU A 76 -4.37 -2.26 -2.81
C GLU A 76 -3.50 -1.07 -2.40
N GLN A 77 -3.47 -0.74 -1.11
CA GLN A 77 -2.71 0.42 -0.62
C GLN A 77 -1.21 0.26 -0.84
N TYR A 78 -0.68 -0.95 -0.68
CA TYR A 78 0.73 -1.21 -0.89
C TYR A 78 1.15 -1.07 -2.37
N LEU A 79 0.31 -1.56 -3.30
CA LEU A 79 0.53 -1.41 -4.73
C LEU A 79 0.38 0.05 -5.18
N ASP A 80 -0.46 0.83 -4.48
CA ASP A 80 -0.61 2.28 -4.65
C ASP A 80 0.51 3.11 -3.98
N ASN A 81 1.62 2.47 -3.57
CA ASN A 81 2.80 3.10 -2.94
C ASN A 81 2.58 3.67 -1.52
N GLU A 82 1.54 3.27 -0.80
CA GLU A 82 1.39 3.63 0.62
C GLU A 82 2.48 2.93 1.47
N PRO A 83 3.16 3.64 2.40
CA PRO A 83 4.14 3.02 3.28
C PRO A 83 3.51 1.94 4.18
N VAL A 84 4.20 0.80 4.33
CA VAL A 84 3.75 -0.34 5.17
C VAL A 84 3.43 0.09 6.60
N SER A 85 4.17 1.06 7.16
CA SER A 85 3.89 1.63 8.48
C SER A 85 2.53 2.31 8.55
N GLN A 86 2.17 3.11 7.54
CA GLN A 86 0.88 3.81 7.50
C GLN A 86 -0.29 2.84 7.32
N ILE A 87 -0.12 1.82 6.48
CA ILE A 87 -1.11 0.74 6.31
C ILE A 87 -1.36 0.02 7.64
N ALA A 88 -0.27 -0.37 8.32
CA ALA A 88 -0.33 -1.05 9.61
C ALA A 88 -1.04 -0.20 10.69
N ASP A 89 -0.70 1.08 10.78
CA ASP A 89 -1.31 2.02 11.72
C ASP A 89 -2.82 2.20 11.46
N ARG A 90 -3.22 2.34 10.19
CA ARG A 90 -4.62 2.50 9.78
C ARG A 90 -5.46 1.27 10.16
N LEU A 91 -4.89 0.07 9.97
CA LEU A 91 -5.54 -1.21 10.30
C LEU A 91 -5.39 -1.60 11.77
N CYS A 92 -4.65 -0.84 12.58
CA CYS A 92 -4.32 -1.19 13.97
C CYS A 92 -3.70 -2.60 14.05
N ARG A 93 -2.81 -2.93 13.10
CA ARG A 93 -2.04 -4.18 13.01
C ARG A 93 -0.55 -3.87 13.07
N SER A 94 0.29 -4.87 13.32
CA SER A 94 1.75 -4.67 13.28
C SER A 94 2.27 -4.60 11.84
N THR A 95 3.40 -3.93 11.63
CA THR A 95 4.08 -3.90 10.32
C THR A 95 4.50 -5.29 9.87
N THR A 96 4.95 -6.15 10.78
CA THR A 96 5.25 -7.56 10.51
C THR A 96 4.03 -8.32 10.01
N PHE A 97 2.85 -8.08 10.58
CA PHE A 97 1.61 -8.69 10.10
C PHE A 97 1.33 -8.32 8.65
N VAL A 98 1.42 -7.03 8.31
CA VAL A 98 1.22 -6.55 6.92
C VAL A 98 2.23 -7.20 5.96
N LYS A 99 3.51 -7.24 6.32
CA LYS A 99 4.56 -7.91 5.50
C LYS A 99 4.28 -9.39 5.28
N ASN A 100 3.85 -10.10 6.32
CA ASN A 100 3.54 -11.52 6.22
C ASN A 100 2.36 -11.78 5.27
N ILE A 101 1.36 -10.89 5.24
CA ILE A 101 0.25 -10.99 4.27
C ILE A 101 0.74 -10.77 2.84
N LEU A 102 1.60 -9.77 2.60
CA LEU A 102 2.18 -9.54 1.27
C LEU A 102 2.98 -10.75 0.78
N ILE A 103 3.85 -11.30 1.63
CA ILE A 103 4.64 -12.51 1.32
C ILE A 103 3.71 -13.69 1.03
N GLY A 104 2.69 -13.91 1.86
CA GLY A 104 1.71 -14.98 1.66
C GLY A 104 0.86 -14.84 0.40
N CYS A 105 0.72 -13.62 -0.13
CA CYS A 105 0.06 -13.33 -1.40
C CYS A 105 1.03 -13.32 -2.60
N GLY A 106 2.32 -13.59 -2.39
CA GLY A 106 3.32 -13.55 -3.46
C GLY A 106 3.62 -12.13 -3.97
N ILE A 107 3.43 -11.12 -3.13
CA ILE A 107 3.79 -9.74 -3.45
C ILE A 107 5.14 -9.42 -2.78
N PRO A 108 6.20 -9.10 -3.55
CA PRO A 108 7.51 -8.80 -2.99
C PRO A 108 7.46 -7.50 -2.17
N THR A 109 8.21 -7.48 -1.08
CA THR A 109 8.42 -6.24 -0.32
C THR A 109 9.42 -5.37 -1.09
N LYS A 110 9.10 -4.11 -1.35
CA LYS A 110 9.92 -3.16 -2.10
C LYS A 110 11.26 -3.01 -1.40
N ASP A 111 12.34 -3.32 -2.12
CA ASP A 111 13.69 -3.03 -1.68
C ASP A 111 13.98 -1.54 -1.87
N ALA A 112 14.42 -0.86 -0.81
CA ALA A 112 14.80 0.54 -0.86
C ALA A 112 16.07 0.79 -1.68
N ASN A 113 16.90 -0.24 -1.88
CA ASN A 113 18.11 -0.18 -2.71
C ASN A 113 17.86 -0.58 -4.16
N ALA A 114 16.66 -1.08 -4.48
CA ALA A 114 16.31 -1.38 -5.85
C ALA A 114 16.16 -0.09 -6.65
N SER A 115 16.65 -0.12 -7.89
CA SER A 115 16.56 0.98 -8.82
C SER A 115 16.24 0.44 -10.21
N TYR A 116 15.97 1.34 -11.15
CA TYR A 116 15.75 0.96 -12.55
C TYR A 116 16.89 0.09 -13.13
N PHE A 117 18.14 0.41 -12.79
CA PHE A 117 19.33 -0.30 -13.26
C PHE A 117 19.72 -1.51 -12.40
N ASN A 118 19.23 -1.57 -11.17
CA ASN A 118 19.43 -2.68 -10.25
C ASN A 118 18.08 -3.08 -9.63
N PRO A 119 17.18 -3.71 -10.41
CA PRO A 119 15.85 -4.06 -9.94
C PRO A 119 15.91 -5.17 -8.90
N GLN A 120 14.87 -5.23 -8.07
CA GLN A 120 14.67 -6.36 -7.16
C GLN A 120 14.43 -7.64 -7.96
N LEU A 121 15.17 -8.70 -7.62
CA LEU A 121 14.95 -10.02 -8.21
C LEU A 121 13.63 -10.60 -7.72
N LEU A 122 12.77 -10.96 -8.67
CA LEU A 122 11.50 -11.63 -8.41
C LEU A 122 11.73 -13.16 -8.33
N PRO A 123 11.08 -13.85 -7.37
CA PRO A 123 11.14 -15.31 -7.32
C PRO A 123 10.56 -15.93 -8.59
N LEU A 124 11.24 -16.94 -9.14
CA LEU A 124 10.82 -17.61 -10.39
C LEU A 124 9.40 -18.18 -10.32
N GLU A 125 8.97 -18.64 -9.15
CA GLU A 125 7.63 -19.20 -8.90
C GLU A 125 6.49 -18.19 -9.12
N MET A 126 6.80 -16.90 -9.08
CA MET A 126 5.84 -15.81 -9.23
C MET A 126 5.82 -15.23 -10.65
N LEU A 127 6.77 -15.63 -11.49
CA LEU A 127 6.93 -15.11 -12.85
C LEU A 127 6.08 -15.90 -13.85
N GLN A 128 5.67 -15.21 -14.92
CA GLN A 128 4.96 -15.83 -16.03
C GLN A 128 5.51 -15.29 -17.34
N GLU A 129 6.05 -16.19 -18.17
CA GLU A 129 6.70 -15.81 -19.43
C GLU A 129 5.70 -15.30 -20.48
N ASN A 130 4.48 -15.83 -20.48
CA ASN A 130 3.44 -15.53 -21.47
C ASN A 130 2.26 -14.82 -20.81
N LEU A 131 2.11 -13.52 -21.07
CA LEU A 131 1.03 -12.66 -20.60
C LEU A 131 0.18 -12.21 -21.77
N LEU A 132 -1.08 -11.85 -21.48
CA LEU A 132 -2.00 -11.32 -22.46
C LEU A 132 -1.91 -9.80 -22.51
N GLU A 133 -2.23 -9.23 -23.68
CA GLU A 133 -2.44 -7.79 -23.76
C GLU A 133 -3.61 -7.37 -22.86
N GLY A 134 -3.40 -6.37 -22.02
CA GLY A 134 -4.34 -5.92 -21.01
C GLY A 134 -4.23 -6.62 -19.66
N SER A 135 -3.31 -7.58 -19.48
CA SER A 135 -2.93 -8.07 -18.15
C SER A 135 -2.38 -6.95 -17.28
N ILE A 136 -2.66 -7.01 -15.98
CA ILE A 136 -2.16 -6.07 -14.99
C ILE A 136 -0.93 -6.69 -14.32
N VAL A 137 0.16 -5.94 -14.28
CA VAL A 137 1.45 -6.40 -13.79
C VAL A 137 2.03 -5.40 -12.81
N PHE A 138 2.88 -5.87 -11.91
CA PHE A 138 3.78 -5.04 -11.12
C PHE A 138 5.19 -5.06 -11.75
N SER A 139 5.79 -3.89 -11.94
CA SER A 139 7.15 -3.75 -12.46
C SER A 139 8.17 -3.70 -11.31
N ALA A 140 9.12 -4.63 -11.28
CA ALA A 140 10.21 -4.62 -10.31
C ALA A 140 11.17 -3.44 -10.53
N ARG A 141 11.38 -2.99 -11.78
CA ARG A 141 12.26 -1.87 -12.14
C ARG A 141 11.70 -0.52 -11.70
N HIS A 142 10.38 -0.34 -11.81
CA HIS A 142 9.71 0.92 -11.50
C HIS A 142 8.97 0.91 -10.15
N GLN A 143 8.86 -0.26 -9.51
CA GLN A 143 8.13 -0.48 -8.26
C GLN A 143 6.66 -0.01 -8.31
N GLU A 144 6.05 -0.11 -9.49
CA GLU A 144 4.71 0.39 -9.79
C GLU A 144 3.92 -0.64 -10.61
N ILE A 145 2.60 -0.58 -10.52
CA ILE A 145 1.71 -1.35 -11.38
C ILE A 145 1.58 -0.75 -12.79
N GLY A 146 1.25 -1.59 -13.75
CA GLY A 146 1.01 -1.19 -15.13
C GLY A 146 0.15 -2.19 -15.88
N THR A 147 -0.27 -1.79 -17.08
CA THR A 147 -1.06 -2.62 -18.00
C THR A 147 -0.22 -3.00 -19.20
N VAL A 148 -0.19 -4.29 -19.54
CA VAL A 148 0.44 -4.76 -20.78
C VAL A 148 -0.34 -4.19 -21.97
N LYS A 149 0.34 -3.50 -22.88
CA LYS A 149 -0.26 -2.93 -24.10
C LYS A 149 0.09 -3.72 -25.35
N ARG A 150 1.30 -4.29 -25.40
CA ARG A 150 1.79 -5.03 -26.56
C ARG A 150 2.84 -6.06 -26.14
N ILE A 151 2.81 -7.21 -26.78
CA ILE A 151 3.84 -8.24 -26.65
C ILE A 151 4.94 -8.01 -27.69
N ALA A 152 6.21 -8.10 -27.30
CA ALA A 152 7.36 -7.96 -28.20
C ALA A 152 8.32 -9.13 -28.00
N LYS A 153 8.61 -9.87 -29.08
CA LYS A 153 9.61 -10.94 -29.04
C LYS A 153 11.02 -10.36 -29.19
N THR A 154 11.94 -10.76 -28.33
CA THR A 154 13.36 -10.41 -28.40
C THR A 154 14.20 -11.67 -28.56
N ALA A 155 15.50 -11.52 -28.83
CA ALA A 155 16.41 -12.66 -28.91
C ALA A 155 16.58 -13.37 -27.55
N GLU A 156 16.35 -12.66 -26.44
CA GLU A 156 16.55 -13.13 -25.06
C GLU A 156 15.24 -13.64 -24.41
N GLY A 157 14.10 -13.54 -25.10
CA GLY A 157 12.80 -14.01 -24.64
C GLY A 157 11.65 -13.06 -24.95
N THR A 158 10.60 -13.11 -24.14
CA THR A 158 9.43 -12.25 -24.31
C THR A 158 9.58 -10.94 -23.53
N ALA A 159 9.44 -9.82 -24.23
CA ALA A 159 9.32 -8.50 -23.64
C ALA A 159 7.88 -7.96 -23.80
N TYR A 160 7.54 -7.00 -22.96
CA TYR A 160 6.21 -6.40 -22.90
C TYR A 160 6.32 -4.89 -22.91
N TRP A 161 5.51 -4.25 -23.74
CA TRP A 161 5.25 -2.82 -23.64
C TRP A 161 4.20 -2.62 -22.56
N VAL A 162 4.61 -2.05 -21.44
CA VAL A 162 3.77 -1.83 -20.27
C VAL A 162 3.52 -0.33 -20.14
N TYR A 163 2.26 0.03 -19.96
CA TYR A 163 1.86 1.38 -19.59
C TYR A 163 1.71 1.46 -18.07
N LEU A 164 2.62 2.17 -17.42
CA LEU A 164 2.68 2.31 -15.97
C LEU A 164 1.59 3.26 -15.44
N ALA A 165 1.27 3.16 -14.15
CA ALA A 165 0.36 4.09 -13.49
C ALA A 165 0.90 5.54 -13.43
N SER A 166 2.21 5.74 -13.59
CA SER A 166 2.88 7.03 -13.80
C SER A 166 2.75 7.58 -15.23
N GLU A 167 1.87 7.00 -16.05
CA GLU A 167 1.59 7.41 -17.44
C GLU A 167 2.78 7.25 -18.40
N GLN A 168 3.73 6.38 -18.07
CA GLN A 168 4.90 6.08 -18.89
C GLN A 168 4.74 4.78 -19.67
N ASN A 169 5.21 4.76 -20.93
CA ASN A 169 5.34 3.54 -21.71
C ASN A 169 6.76 3.00 -21.60
N VAL A 170 6.90 1.79 -21.10
CA VAL A 170 8.20 1.14 -20.87
C VAL A 170 8.23 -0.25 -21.50
N ALA A 171 9.40 -0.68 -21.95
CA ALA A 171 9.64 -2.06 -22.37
C ALA A 171 10.26 -2.83 -21.20
N LEU A 172 9.60 -3.91 -20.76
CA LEU A 172 10.05 -4.74 -19.64
C LEU A 172 10.18 -6.19 -20.08
N MET A 173 11.19 -6.89 -19.60
CA MET A 173 11.33 -8.33 -19.82
C MET A 173 10.38 -9.10 -18.91
N TRP A 174 9.99 -10.29 -19.34
CA TRP A 174 9.08 -11.17 -18.58
C TRP A 174 9.56 -11.46 -17.16
N TYR A 175 10.88 -11.45 -16.90
CA TYR A 175 11.45 -11.71 -15.59
C TYR A 175 11.47 -10.50 -14.63
N ASP A 176 11.14 -9.30 -15.10
CA ASP A 176 11.05 -8.08 -14.27
C ASP A 176 9.61 -7.70 -13.92
N ILE A 177 8.64 -8.51 -14.35
CA ILE A 177 7.21 -8.24 -14.18
C ILE A 177 6.54 -9.36 -13.39
N LEU A 178 5.71 -8.96 -12.44
CA LEU A 178 4.90 -9.85 -11.63
C LEU A 178 3.44 -9.76 -12.11
N PRO A 179 2.84 -10.82 -12.67
CA PRO A 179 1.42 -10.81 -13.02
C PRO A 179 0.53 -10.69 -11.78
N LEU A 180 -0.46 -9.79 -11.83
CA LEU A 180 -1.40 -9.56 -10.73
C LEU A 180 -2.80 -10.12 -11.01
N ASP A 181 -3.07 -10.59 -12.23
CA ASP A 181 -4.41 -11.04 -12.68
C ASP A 181 -5.03 -12.09 -11.74
N GLY A 182 -4.23 -13.05 -11.28
CA GLY A 182 -4.66 -14.08 -10.33
C GLY A 182 -5.07 -13.51 -8.98
N LEU A 183 -4.32 -12.55 -8.46
CA LEU A 183 -4.62 -11.87 -7.19
C LEU A 183 -5.85 -10.98 -7.31
N ILE A 184 -5.97 -10.23 -8.42
CA ILE A 184 -7.12 -9.39 -8.70
C ILE A 184 -8.40 -10.22 -8.71
N LYS A 185 -8.38 -11.39 -9.37
CA LYS A 185 -9.52 -12.30 -9.40
C LYS A 185 -9.82 -12.91 -8.03
N LYS A 186 -8.79 -13.34 -7.30
CA LYS A 186 -8.93 -14.01 -5.99
C LYS A 186 -9.48 -13.09 -4.90
N TYR A 187 -8.96 -11.87 -4.82
CA TYR A 187 -9.29 -10.92 -3.74
C TYR A 187 -10.19 -9.76 -4.18
N ASN A 188 -10.68 -9.80 -5.42
CA ASN A 188 -11.52 -8.76 -6.02
C ASN A 188 -10.91 -7.35 -5.88
N LEU A 189 -9.62 -7.25 -6.20
CA LEU A 189 -8.83 -6.03 -6.01
C LEU A 189 -9.30 -4.91 -6.94
N LYS A 190 -9.35 -3.69 -6.41
CA LYS A 190 -9.66 -2.45 -7.13
C LYS A 190 -8.40 -1.61 -7.26
N LEU A 191 -7.54 -2.00 -8.21
CA LEU A 191 -6.32 -1.25 -8.49
C LEU A 191 -6.61 -0.09 -9.44
N HIS A 192 -6.08 1.08 -9.12
CA HIS A 192 -6.16 2.27 -9.97
C HIS A 192 -5.01 2.25 -10.98
N THR A 193 -5.36 2.18 -12.26
CA THR A 193 -4.38 2.37 -13.34
C THR A 193 -4.48 3.78 -13.90
N SER A 194 -3.40 4.28 -14.51
CA SER A 194 -3.33 5.56 -15.22
C SER A 194 -4.47 5.79 -16.22
N SER A 195 -5.07 4.71 -16.75
CA SER A 195 -6.19 4.81 -17.68
C SER A 195 -7.53 5.24 -17.05
N GLY A 196 -7.61 5.44 -15.73
CA GLY A 196 -8.84 5.80 -15.02
C GLY A 196 -9.87 4.67 -14.92
N LEU A 197 -9.69 3.57 -15.68
CA LEU A 197 -10.46 2.34 -15.56
C LEU A 197 -9.93 1.46 -14.41
N ASN A 198 -10.86 0.79 -13.74
CA ASN A 198 -10.56 -0.19 -12.72
C ASN A 198 -9.90 -1.42 -13.35
N ALA A 199 -8.84 -1.96 -12.72
CA ALA A 199 -8.14 -3.16 -13.18
C ALA A 199 -9.07 -4.33 -13.56
N ARG A 200 -10.19 -4.51 -12.85
CA ARG A 200 -11.18 -5.56 -13.15
C ARG A 200 -11.88 -5.36 -14.49
N GLU A 201 -12.21 -4.12 -14.85
CA GLU A 201 -12.86 -3.79 -16.13
C GLU A 201 -11.90 -4.03 -17.29
N ILE A 202 -10.63 -3.71 -17.08
CA ILE A 202 -9.57 -3.98 -18.07
C ILE A 202 -9.46 -5.49 -18.30
N LEU A 203 -9.36 -6.29 -17.23
CA LEU A 203 -9.27 -7.74 -17.34
C LEU A 203 -10.49 -8.38 -18.00
N SER A 204 -11.70 -7.91 -17.69
CA SER A 204 -12.90 -8.44 -18.33
C SER A 204 -12.93 -8.14 -19.82
N GLN A 205 -12.57 -6.91 -20.23
CA GLN A 205 -12.46 -6.53 -21.64
C GLN A 205 -11.39 -7.36 -22.36
N THR A 206 -10.24 -7.57 -21.72
CA THR A 206 -9.15 -8.39 -22.25
C THR A 206 -9.59 -9.81 -22.51
N LEU A 207 -10.21 -10.47 -21.53
CA LEU A 207 -10.72 -11.83 -21.69
C LEU A 207 -11.74 -11.91 -22.83
N ILE A 208 -12.67 -10.96 -22.91
CA ILE A 208 -13.67 -10.89 -23.99
C ILE A 208 -12.99 -10.75 -25.36
N LYS A 209 -11.95 -9.93 -25.48
CA LYS A 209 -11.19 -9.77 -26.73
C LYS A 209 -10.44 -11.05 -27.10
N ALA A 210 -9.79 -11.69 -26.14
CA ALA A 210 -9.08 -12.96 -26.36
C ALA A 210 -10.02 -14.06 -26.88
N PHE A 211 -11.17 -14.26 -26.23
CA PHE A 211 -12.17 -15.25 -26.66
C PHE A 211 -12.80 -14.97 -28.03
N LYS A 212 -12.88 -13.69 -28.45
CA LYS A 212 -13.36 -13.33 -29.80
C LYS A 212 -12.33 -13.65 -30.87
N ASN A 213 -11.04 -13.47 -30.59
CA ASN A 213 -9.96 -13.74 -31.53
C ASN A 213 -9.70 -15.25 -31.72
N GLU A 214 -10.01 -16.10 -30.74
CA GLU A 214 -9.87 -17.57 -30.86
C GLU A 214 -10.98 -18.24 -31.69
N LYS A 215 -12.08 -17.52 -32.00
CA LYS A 215 -13.20 -18.05 -32.80
C LYS A 215 -13.14 -17.68 -34.29
N GLN A 216 -12.05 -17.06 -34.75
CA GLN A 216 -11.74 -16.77 -36.15
C GLN A 216 -10.57 -17.62 -36.62
#